data_AF-A0A2T3XTY5-F1
#
_entry.id   AF-A0A2T3XTY5-F1
#
_cell.length_a   1.000
_cell.length_b   1.000
_cell.length_c   1.000
_cell.angle_alpha   90.00
_cell.angle_beta   90.00
_cell.angle_gamma   90.00
#
_symmetry.space_group_name_H-M   'P 1'
#
loop_
_entity.id
_entity.type
_entity.pdbx_description
1 polymer ?
#
loop_
_entity_poly.entity_id
_entity_poly.type
_entity_poly.pdbx_seq_one_letter_code
_entity_poly.pdbx_strand_id
1 'polypeptide(L)'
;MSSLTRPLCRLTARRHSTNWSRKAKPLADMTCEAGLRPFHRRARRVLFPMFTRDVLLTLADHGFFNPKWSARIHAEWTGNLISRLRTSGATEDRSARIDAVRRAMDRAFPDALIRNVPPDSGDVLPVDPKDRHVVMAAVAARADAIVTFNLKDFAGDHLRCELAIEVLHPDVFVRDLIDLNEKRAAGAFRELRARKRQPPWQAEELIDRARRAGLLETAAWLEGEDVRRLL
;
A
#
# COMPACT_ATOMS: atom_id res chain seq x y z
N MET A 1 42.21 21.91 15.76
CA MET A 1 41.67 20.60 16.20
C MET A 1 40.23 20.83 16.64
N SER A 2 39.29 20.70 15.71
CA SER A 2 37.86 20.90 15.95
C SER A 2 37.24 19.65 16.58
N SER A 3 36.49 19.83 17.66
CA SER A 3 35.47 18.88 18.11
C SER A 3 34.31 19.70 18.64
N LEU A 4 33.37 19.95 17.72
CA LEU A 4 32.10 20.60 17.99
C LEU A 4 31.09 19.57 18.53
N THR A 5 30.15 20.09 19.32
CA THR A 5 28.73 19.71 19.41
C THR A 5 28.29 18.42 20.16
N ARG A 6 27.82 18.64 21.40
CA ARG A 6 26.46 18.37 21.98
C ARG A 6 25.39 17.72 21.05
N PRO A 7 24.21 17.25 21.56
CA PRO A 7 23.83 16.68 22.86
C PRO A 7 22.95 15.40 22.74
N LEU A 8 22.65 14.81 23.90
CA LEU A 8 21.55 13.86 24.14
C LEU A 8 20.21 14.34 23.55
N CYS A 9 19.52 13.47 22.78
CA CYS A 9 18.08 13.53 22.61
C CYS A 9 17.52 12.10 22.50
N ARG A 10 17.12 11.54 23.64
CA ARG A 10 16.26 10.35 23.71
C ARG A 10 14.85 10.78 23.31
N LEU A 11 14.29 10.22 22.24
CA LEU A 11 12.87 10.23 21.96
C LEU A 11 12.36 8.79 21.92
N THR A 12 12.15 8.25 23.12
CA THR A 12 11.25 7.12 23.34
C THR A 12 9.82 7.62 23.18
N ALA A 13 9.18 7.38 22.04
CA ALA A 13 7.73 7.45 21.95
C ALA A 13 7.16 6.18 22.57
N ARG A 14 6.97 6.20 23.91
CA ARG A 14 6.13 5.22 24.60
C ARG A 14 4.70 5.40 24.09
N ARG A 15 4.14 4.36 23.48
CA ARG A 15 2.72 4.28 23.13
C ARG A 15 1.91 4.27 24.43
N HIS A 16 1.25 5.38 24.77
CA HIS A 16 0.18 5.40 25.75
C HIS A 16 -1.16 5.36 25.02
N SER A 17 -1.74 4.16 24.92
CA SER A 17 -3.17 3.91 25.05
C SER A 17 -3.42 2.44 24.73
N THR A 18 -3.42 1.63 25.79
CA THR A 18 -4.00 0.28 25.82
C THR A 18 -5.52 0.41 25.76
N ASN A 19 -6.12 0.33 24.57
CA ASN A 19 -7.50 -0.14 24.42
C ASN A 19 -7.84 -0.54 22.97
N TRP A 20 -7.13 -1.54 22.44
CA TRP A 20 -7.64 -2.33 21.32
C TRP A 20 -8.36 -3.54 21.88
N SER A 21 -9.57 -3.32 22.38
CA SER A 21 -10.50 -4.38 22.75
C SER A 21 -11.95 -3.90 22.63
N ARG A 22 -12.71 -4.67 21.84
CA ARG A 22 -14.16 -4.63 21.62
C ARG A 22 -14.67 -3.56 20.64
N LYS A 23 -14.89 -4.00 19.40
CA LYS A 23 -16.22 -4.06 18.76
C LYS A 23 -16.10 -4.75 17.39
N ALA A 24 -16.00 -6.08 17.41
CA ALA A 24 -16.45 -6.86 16.25
C ALA A 24 -17.98 -6.83 16.27
N LYS A 25 -18.59 -6.12 15.31
CA LYS A 25 -20.03 -6.23 15.02
C LYS A 25 -20.21 -7.35 14.00
N PRO A 26 -21.17 -8.28 14.18
CA PRO A 26 -21.38 -9.35 13.23
C PRO A 26 -22.03 -8.80 11.95
N LEU A 27 -21.38 -9.01 10.81
CA LEU A 27 -21.98 -8.83 9.48
C LEU A 27 -22.88 -10.03 9.20
N ALA A 28 -24.14 -9.93 9.61
CA ALA A 28 -25.22 -10.77 9.12
C ALA A 28 -26.23 -9.88 8.39
N ASP A 29 -26.70 -10.40 7.26
CA ASP A 29 -27.82 -9.95 6.44
C ASP A 29 -27.65 -8.68 5.60
N MET A 30 -27.11 -8.87 4.39
CA MET A 30 -27.45 -8.05 3.24
C MET A 30 -27.51 -8.91 1.97
N THR A 31 -28.63 -9.61 1.78
CA THR A 31 -29.03 -10.14 0.49
C THR A 31 -29.70 -9.02 -0.32
N CYS A 32 -29.03 -8.54 -1.36
CA CYS A 32 -29.72 -7.93 -2.49
C CYS A 32 -28.89 -8.13 -3.76
N GLU A 33 -29.41 -8.98 -4.64
CA GLU A 33 -28.87 -9.24 -5.97
C GLU A 33 -29.03 -8.00 -6.87
N ALA A 34 -27.93 -7.56 -7.46
CA ALA A 34 -27.96 -6.81 -8.71
C ALA A 34 -26.66 -7.05 -9.49
N GLY A 35 -26.73 -7.99 -10.44
CA GLY A 35 -25.86 -8.16 -11.62
C GLY A 35 -24.50 -7.47 -11.68
N LEU A 36 -23.52 -7.94 -10.89
CA LEU A 36 -22.11 -7.62 -11.12
C LEU A 36 -21.50 -8.67 -12.06
N ARG A 37 -21.14 -8.23 -13.27
CA ARG A 37 -20.33 -9.01 -14.22
C ARG A 37 -19.11 -9.60 -13.49
N PRO A 38 -18.67 -10.82 -13.81
CA PRO A 38 -17.70 -11.55 -13.01
C PRO A 38 -16.40 -10.75 -12.91
N PHE A 39 -16.15 -10.20 -11.73
CA PHE A 39 -14.90 -9.56 -11.34
C PHE A 39 -13.82 -10.65 -11.43
N HIS A 40 -13.12 -10.71 -12.56
CA HIS A 40 -12.08 -11.71 -12.77
C HIS A 40 -11.06 -11.53 -11.66
N ARG A 41 -10.99 -12.50 -10.73
CA ARG A 41 -10.02 -12.58 -9.64
C ARG A 41 -8.61 -12.73 -10.23
N ARG A 42 -8.04 -11.63 -10.72
CA ARG A 42 -6.64 -11.55 -11.11
C ARG A 42 -5.86 -11.17 -9.86
N ALA A 43 -4.84 -11.94 -9.50
CA ALA A 43 -3.93 -11.60 -8.41
C ALA A 43 -3.48 -10.13 -8.57
N ARG A 44 -3.92 -9.27 -7.65
CA ARG A 44 -3.59 -7.84 -7.61
C ARG A 44 -2.44 -7.69 -6.61
N ARG A 45 -1.23 -7.47 -7.09
CA ARG A 45 -0.13 -7.01 -6.22
C ARG A 45 -0.33 -5.51 -5.97
N VAL A 46 -0.02 -4.99 -4.79
CA VAL A 46 -0.37 -3.60 -4.42
C VAL A 46 0.28 -2.55 -5.31
N LEU A 47 1.53 -2.76 -5.72
CA LEU A 47 2.28 -1.84 -6.58
C LEU A 47 1.90 -1.94 -8.07
N PHE A 48 1.07 -2.93 -8.45
CA PHE A 48 0.75 -3.21 -9.85
C PHE A 48 -0.44 -2.39 -10.38
N PRO A 49 -1.61 -2.31 -9.69
CA PRO A 49 -2.64 -1.35 -10.05
C PRO A 49 -2.09 0.06 -9.88
N MET A 50 -1.98 0.78 -11.02
CA MET A 50 -1.46 2.15 -11.03
C MET A 50 -2.20 3.04 -10.02
N PHE A 51 -3.51 2.89 -9.89
CA PHE A 51 -4.29 3.68 -8.95
C PHE A 51 -3.92 3.41 -7.48
N THR A 52 -3.91 2.14 -7.04
CA THR A 52 -3.57 1.79 -5.66
C THR A 52 -2.15 2.23 -5.30
N ARG A 53 -1.19 2.02 -6.20
CA ARG A 53 0.18 2.51 -6.03
C ARG A 53 0.20 4.03 -5.87
N ASP A 54 -0.46 4.76 -6.76
CA ASP A 54 -0.46 6.22 -6.73
C ASP A 54 -1.10 6.73 -5.42
N VAL A 55 -2.20 6.13 -4.95
CA VAL A 55 -2.81 6.47 -3.64
C VAL A 55 -1.81 6.27 -2.50
N LEU A 56 -1.23 5.08 -2.39
CA LEU A 56 -0.33 4.74 -1.29
C LEU A 56 0.93 5.61 -1.29
N LEU A 57 1.54 5.82 -2.45
CA LEU A 57 2.73 6.67 -2.55
C LEU A 57 2.40 8.14 -2.27
N THR A 58 1.19 8.61 -2.56
CA THR A 58 0.79 9.98 -2.21
C THR A 58 0.57 10.13 -0.72
N LEU A 59 -0.04 9.15 -0.06
CA LEU A 59 -0.18 9.16 1.40
C LEU A 59 1.18 9.07 2.09
N ALA A 60 2.11 8.27 1.55
CA ALA A 60 3.48 8.21 2.03
C ALA A 60 4.22 9.54 1.89
N ASP A 61 4.07 10.22 0.74
CA ASP A 61 4.65 11.55 0.50
C ASP A 61 4.05 12.60 1.46
N HIS A 62 2.77 12.45 1.78
CA HIS A 62 2.10 13.16 2.86
C HIS A 62 2.45 12.60 4.24
N GLY A 63 3.52 11.85 4.42
CA GLY A 63 4.07 11.45 5.72
C GLY A 63 3.14 10.61 6.60
N PHE A 64 2.16 9.91 6.03
CA PHE A 64 1.30 8.99 6.77
C PHE A 64 2.02 7.71 7.18
N PHE A 65 2.96 7.26 6.35
CA PHE A 65 3.78 6.08 6.62
C PHE A 65 5.05 6.12 5.77
N ASN A 66 6.03 5.29 6.13
CA ASN A 66 7.27 5.15 5.40
C ASN A 66 7.23 3.85 4.58
N PRO A 67 7.13 3.91 3.24
CA PRO A 67 7.06 2.71 2.43
C PRO A 67 8.41 1.98 2.44
N LYS A 68 8.36 0.65 2.29
CA LYS A 68 9.54 -0.22 2.27
C LYS A 68 9.40 -1.26 1.17
N TRP A 69 10.47 -1.51 0.43
CA TRP A 69 10.52 -2.53 -0.63
C TRP A 69 11.92 -3.07 -0.82
N SER A 70 12.03 -4.32 -1.26
CA SER A 70 13.30 -4.94 -1.66
C SER A 70 13.48 -4.91 -3.18
N ALA A 71 14.70 -5.16 -3.65
CA ALA A 71 14.97 -5.32 -5.08
C ALA A 71 14.12 -6.45 -5.71
N ARG A 72 13.84 -7.53 -4.96
CA ARG A 72 12.98 -8.63 -5.42
C ARG A 72 11.52 -8.20 -5.56
N ILE A 73 10.99 -7.43 -4.61
CA ILE A 73 9.64 -6.85 -4.74
C ILE A 73 9.55 -5.99 -6.01
N HIS A 74 10.57 -5.18 -6.29
CA HIS A 74 10.64 -4.42 -7.53
C HIS A 74 10.60 -5.31 -8.77
N ALA A 75 11.49 -6.30 -8.84
CA ALA A 75 11.57 -7.23 -9.97
C ALA A 75 10.24 -7.96 -10.21
N GLU A 76 9.52 -8.32 -9.14
CA GLU A 76 8.24 -9.01 -9.25
C GLU A 76 7.14 -8.15 -9.86
N TRP A 77 6.93 -6.92 -9.38
CA TRP A 77 5.85 -6.11 -9.92
C TRP A 77 6.19 -5.58 -11.32
N THR A 78 7.46 -5.25 -11.60
CA THR A 78 7.88 -4.82 -12.95
C THR A 78 7.79 -5.97 -13.94
N GLY A 79 8.26 -7.17 -13.57
CA GLY A 79 8.18 -8.38 -14.40
C GLY A 79 6.74 -8.79 -14.71
N ASN A 80 5.86 -8.77 -13.72
CA ASN A 80 4.44 -9.04 -13.92
C ASN A 80 3.78 -8.02 -14.87
N LEU A 81 4.19 -6.75 -14.81
CA LEU A 81 3.67 -5.68 -15.67
C LEU A 81 4.15 -5.82 -17.10
N ILE A 82 5.43 -6.10 -17.30
CA ILE A 82 6.01 -6.40 -18.61
C ILE A 82 5.30 -7.62 -19.22
N SER A 83 5.16 -8.72 -18.48
CA SER A 83 4.50 -9.94 -18.94
C SER A 83 3.08 -9.67 -19.45
N ARG A 84 2.23 -8.98 -18.68
CA ARG A 84 0.86 -8.65 -19.10
C ARG A 84 0.81 -7.72 -20.32
N LEU A 85 1.74 -6.78 -20.43
CA LEU A 85 1.80 -5.87 -21.57
C LEU A 85 2.29 -6.56 -22.84
N ARG A 86 3.19 -7.54 -22.74
CA ARG A 86 3.61 -8.40 -23.86
C ARG A 86 2.44 -9.17 -24.45
N THR A 87 1.58 -9.73 -23.61
CA THR A 87 0.33 -10.39 -24.05
C THR A 87 -0.62 -9.44 -24.79
N SER A 88 -0.42 -8.12 -24.65
CA SER A 88 -1.21 -7.08 -25.31
C SER A 88 -0.55 -6.47 -26.56
N GLY A 89 0.57 -7.04 -27.05
CA GLY A 89 1.13 -6.75 -28.38
C GLY A 89 2.08 -5.55 -28.53
N ALA A 90 2.67 -5.01 -27.45
CA ALA A 90 3.62 -3.88 -27.56
C ALA A 90 4.73 -3.97 -26.50
N THR A 91 6.00 -3.92 -26.92
CA THR A 91 7.09 -4.51 -26.12
C THR A 91 8.25 -3.59 -25.73
N GLU A 92 8.82 -2.76 -26.60
CA GLU A 92 10.09 -2.09 -26.27
C GLU A 92 9.94 -0.79 -25.48
N ASP A 93 9.14 0.17 -25.96
CA ASP A 93 8.94 1.49 -25.32
C ASP A 93 8.39 1.40 -23.87
N ARG A 94 7.68 0.31 -23.55
CA ARG A 94 7.00 0.14 -22.26
C ARG A 94 7.93 -0.33 -21.14
N SER A 95 8.97 -1.12 -21.44
CA SER A 95 9.91 -1.59 -20.42
C SER A 95 10.72 -0.43 -19.86
N ALA A 96 11.20 0.46 -20.74
CA ALA A 96 11.87 1.71 -20.35
C ALA A 96 10.99 2.60 -19.46
N ARG A 97 9.68 2.70 -19.79
CA ARG A 97 8.71 3.45 -18.97
C ARG A 97 8.50 2.85 -17.58
N ILE A 98 8.41 1.51 -17.48
CA ILE A 98 8.25 0.83 -16.19
C ILE A 98 9.49 1.06 -15.30
N ASP A 99 10.68 0.95 -15.88
CA ASP A 99 11.92 1.24 -15.19
C ASP A 99 12.03 2.72 -14.78
N ALA A 100 11.53 3.64 -15.60
CA ALA A 100 11.45 5.05 -15.23
C ALA A 100 10.54 5.27 -14.02
N VAL A 101 9.40 4.58 -13.93
CA VAL A 101 8.51 4.61 -12.75
C VAL A 101 9.23 4.04 -11.52
N ARG A 102 9.88 2.88 -11.65
CA ARG A 102 10.66 2.28 -10.55
C ARG A 102 11.70 3.27 -10.01
N ARG A 103 12.51 3.86 -10.89
CA ARG A 103 13.51 4.86 -10.51
C ARG A 103 12.89 6.12 -9.89
N ALA A 104 11.70 6.53 -10.34
CA ALA A 104 10.99 7.65 -9.73
C ALA A 104 10.55 7.33 -8.30
N MET A 105 10.09 6.10 -8.03
CA MET A 105 9.78 5.65 -6.66
C MET A 105 11.02 5.68 -5.77
N ASP A 106 12.14 5.13 -6.23
CA ASP A 106 13.40 5.10 -5.47
C ASP A 106 13.93 6.51 -5.17
N ARG A 107 13.75 7.46 -6.10
CA ARG A 107 14.12 8.86 -5.88
C ARG A 107 13.20 9.59 -4.90
N ALA A 108 11.90 9.32 -4.96
CA ALA A 108 10.93 9.93 -4.05
C ALA A 108 11.07 9.42 -2.62
N PHE A 109 11.49 8.15 -2.45
CA PHE A 109 11.67 7.53 -1.14
C PHE A 109 13.04 6.84 -1.04
N PRO A 110 14.14 7.60 -0.84
CA PRO A 110 15.50 7.06 -0.81
C PRO A 110 15.71 5.96 0.25
N ASP A 111 15.01 6.08 1.37
CA ASP A 111 15.09 5.14 2.50
C ASP A 111 14.13 3.94 2.38
N ALA A 112 13.36 3.85 1.29
CA ALA A 112 12.40 2.76 1.10
C ALA A 112 13.07 1.46 0.64
N LEU A 113 14.18 1.55 -0.09
CA LEU A 113 14.87 0.38 -0.62
C LEU A 113 15.66 -0.36 0.47
N ILE A 114 15.22 -1.57 0.79
CA ILE A 114 15.89 -2.48 1.71
C ILE A 114 17.01 -3.20 0.97
N ARG A 115 18.25 -2.89 1.34
CA ARG A 115 19.45 -3.47 0.71
C ARG A 115 19.83 -4.84 1.28
N ASN A 116 19.70 -4.98 2.60
CA ASN A 116 20.14 -6.17 3.33
C ASN A 116 18.91 -6.96 3.79
N VAL A 117 18.34 -7.75 2.87
CA VAL A 117 17.27 -8.70 3.22
C VAL A 117 17.94 -9.99 3.68
N PRO A 118 17.66 -10.48 4.90
CA PRO A 118 18.18 -11.76 5.37
C PRO A 118 17.71 -12.89 4.44
N PRO A 119 18.52 -13.95 4.27
CA PRO A 119 18.07 -15.13 3.54
C PRO A 119 16.82 -15.70 4.22
N ASP A 120 15.95 -16.32 3.42
CA ASP A 120 14.86 -17.15 3.97
C ASP A 120 15.49 -18.21 4.87
N SER A 121 15.22 -18.16 6.18
CA SER A 121 15.85 -19.06 7.15
C SER A 121 15.39 -20.51 6.99
N GLY A 122 14.42 -20.77 6.10
CA GLY A 122 13.93 -22.13 5.83
C GLY A 122 13.07 -22.69 6.94
N ASP A 123 12.99 -22.02 8.09
CA ASP A 123 12.00 -22.25 9.13
C ASP A 123 10.62 -22.15 8.48
N VAL A 124 9.74 -23.09 8.79
CA VAL A 124 8.44 -23.26 8.14
C VAL A 124 7.50 -22.11 8.54
N LEU A 125 7.75 -20.91 8.04
CA LEU A 125 6.77 -19.84 8.04
C LEU A 125 5.55 -20.40 7.30
N PRO A 126 4.34 -20.34 7.90
CA PRO A 126 3.09 -20.77 7.27
C PRO A 126 2.65 -19.77 6.18
N VAL A 127 3.60 -19.26 5.40
CA VAL A 127 3.47 -18.29 4.32
C VAL A 127 3.79 -19.02 3.02
N ASP A 128 3.09 -18.67 1.95
CA ASP A 128 3.37 -19.21 0.61
C ASP A 128 4.87 -19.02 0.28
N PRO A 129 5.59 -20.09 -0.12
CA PRO A 129 7.02 -20.01 -0.40
C PRO A 129 7.41 -18.90 -1.38
N LYS A 130 6.53 -18.54 -2.31
CA LYS A 130 6.81 -17.47 -3.30
C LYS A 130 6.77 -16.07 -2.68
N ASP A 131 6.11 -15.90 -1.53
CA ASP A 131 5.85 -14.61 -0.88
C ASP A 131 6.67 -14.41 0.41
N ARG A 132 7.42 -15.43 0.87
CA ARG A 132 8.30 -15.34 2.05
C ARG A 132 9.33 -14.22 1.98
N HIS A 133 9.83 -13.87 0.79
CA HIS A 133 10.77 -12.75 0.63
C HIS A 133 10.14 -11.39 1.01
N VAL A 134 8.82 -11.25 0.92
CA VAL A 134 8.11 -10.05 1.39
C VAL A 134 8.16 -9.98 2.91
N VAL A 135 8.00 -11.12 3.59
CA VAL A 135 8.13 -11.21 5.05
C VAL A 135 9.57 -10.92 5.49
N MET A 136 10.57 -11.52 4.83
CA MET A 136 11.98 -11.23 5.15
C MET A 136 12.33 -9.76 4.94
N ALA A 137 11.76 -9.12 3.90
CA ALA A 137 11.90 -7.69 3.68
C ALA A 137 11.22 -6.88 4.80
N ALA A 138 10.02 -7.26 5.23
CA ALA A 138 9.31 -6.59 6.33
C ALA A 138 10.08 -6.70 7.65
N VAL A 139 10.63 -7.87 7.97
CA VAL A 139 11.48 -8.10 9.15
C VAL A 139 12.75 -7.24 9.09
N ALA A 140 13.46 -7.25 7.97
CA ALA A 140 14.66 -6.43 7.78
C ALA A 140 14.39 -4.93 7.93
N ALA A 141 13.22 -4.48 7.46
CA ALA A 141 12.79 -3.09 7.55
C ALA A 141 12.19 -2.71 8.92
N ARG A 142 11.97 -3.67 9.82
CA ARG A 142 11.17 -3.50 11.04
C ARG A 142 9.81 -2.88 10.74
N ALA A 143 9.16 -3.33 9.67
CA ALA A 143 7.88 -2.82 9.24
C ALA A 143 6.76 -3.28 10.19
N ASP A 144 5.84 -2.39 10.54
CA ASP A 144 4.66 -2.75 11.35
C ASP A 144 3.61 -3.54 10.53
N ALA A 145 3.58 -3.37 9.20
CA ALA A 145 2.57 -4.00 8.35
C ALA A 145 3.07 -4.37 6.95
N ILE A 146 2.49 -5.45 6.41
CA ILE A 146 2.53 -5.86 5.00
C ILE A 146 1.17 -5.55 4.38
N VAL A 147 1.16 -4.74 3.33
CA VAL A 147 -0.07 -4.38 2.62
C VAL A 147 -0.20 -5.26 1.38
N THR A 148 -1.28 -6.04 1.27
CA THR A 148 -1.52 -6.98 0.17
C THR A 148 -3.00 -7.24 -0.09
N PHE A 149 -3.40 -7.43 -1.36
CA PHE A 149 -4.75 -7.91 -1.67
C PHE A 149 -4.94 -9.41 -1.35
N ASN A 150 -3.84 -10.18 -1.29
CA ASN A 150 -3.88 -11.63 -1.10
C ASN A 150 -3.55 -12.01 0.35
N LEU A 151 -4.44 -11.68 1.29
CA LEU A 151 -4.21 -11.90 2.73
C LEU A 151 -3.93 -13.37 3.08
N LYS A 152 -4.61 -14.30 2.39
CA LYS A 152 -4.51 -15.75 2.62
C LYS A 152 -3.12 -16.33 2.42
N ASP A 153 -2.26 -15.66 1.63
CA ASP A 153 -0.93 -16.17 1.30
C ASP A 153 0.08 -15.92 2.44
N PHE A 154 -0.29 -15.13 3.46
CA PHE A 154 0.61 -14.59 4.48
C PHE A 154 0.34 -15.06 5.92
N ALA A 155 -0.62 -15.95 6.17
CA ALA A 155 -0.98 -16.42 7.52
C ALA A 155 -0.94 -15.32 8.59
N GLY A 156 -1.73 -14.26 8.38
CA GLY A 156 -1.59 -12.98 9.11
C GLY A 156 -1.60 -13.09 10.63
N ASP A 157 -2.34 -14.03 11.21
CA ASP A 157 -2.33 -14.25 12.67
C ASP A 157 -0.98 -14.70 13.20
N HIS A 158 -0.29 -15.59 12.47
CA HIS A 158 1.05 -16.05 12.86
C HIS A 158 2.06 -14.90 12.78
N LEU A 159 2.06 -14.13 11.67
CA LEU A 159 2.97 -12.99 11.52
C LEU A 159 2.73 -11.91 12.58
N ARG A 160 1.48 -11.67 12.97
CA ARG A 160 1.13 -10.71 14.01
C ARG A 160 1.59 -11.18 15.40
N CYS A 161 1.39 -12.45 15.74
CA CYS A 161 1.76 -12.99 17.05
C CYS A 161 3.27 -13.14 17.23
N GLU A 162 3.96 -13.68 16.22
CA GLU A 162 5.38 -14.04 16.34
C GLU A 162 6.32 -12.89 15.95
N LEU A 163 5.92 -12.06 14.98
CA LEU A 163 6.80 -11.03 14.41
C LEU A 163 6.28 -9.61 14.64
N ALA A 164 5.09 -9.44 15.25
CA ALA A 164 4.41 -8.15 15.37
C ALA A 164 4.20 -7.44 14.02
N ILE A 165 4.00 -8.21 12.94
CA ILE A 165 3.75 -7.70 11.59
C ILE A 165 2.29 -7.97 11.24
N GLU A 166 1.51 -6.91 10.99
CA GLU A 166 0.14 -7.05 10.51
C GLU A 166 0.09 -7.28 8.99
N VAL A 167 -0.92 -8.00 8.53
CA VAL A 167 -1.17 -8.19 7.09
C VAL A 167 -2.51 -7.54 6.76
N LEU A 168 -2.45 -6.43 6.02
CA LEU A 168 -3.60 -5.57 5.80
C LEU A 168 -4.00 -5.51 4.32
N HIS A 169 -5.31 -5.46 4.09
CA HIS A 169 -5.82 -5.14 2.76
C HIS A 169 -5.56 -3.66 2.47
N PRO A 170 -5.24 -3.27 1.22
CA PRO A 170 -4.93 -1.86 0.91
C PRO A 170 -6.06 -0.89 1.27
N ASP A 171 -7.32 -1.32 1.14
CA ASP A 171 -8.47 -0.48 1.48
C ASP A 171 -8.56 -0.21 2.98
N VAL A 172 -8.37 -1.26 3.79
CA VAL A 172 -8.34 -1.16 5.26
C VAL A 172 -7.18 -0.28 5.68
N PHE A 173 -5.98 -0.52 5.14
CA PHE A 173 -4.81 0.29 5.44
C PHE A 173 -5.01 1.76 5.08
N VAL A 174 -5.57 2.07 3.90
CA VAL A 174 -5.85 3.46 3.51
C VAL A 174 -6.92 4.09 4.42
N ARG A 175 -7.95 3.34 4.82
CA ARG A 175 -8.96 3.82 5.77
C ARG A 175 -8.34 4.15 7.12
N ASP A 176 -7.51 3.27 7.67
CA ASP A 176 -6.80 3.51 8.92
C ASP A 176 -5.96 4.79 8.84
N LEU A 177 -5.26 5.01 7.72
CA LEU A 177 -4.49 6.24 7.51
C LEU A 177 -5.39 7.48 7.42
N ILE A 178 -6.57 7.37 6.78
CA ILE A 178 -7.54 8.47 6.73
C ILE A 178 -8.02 8.82 8.15
N ASP A 179 -8.36 7.81 8.96
CA ASP A 179 -8.83 7.97 10.34
C ASP A 179 -7.79 8.66 11.25
N LEU A 180 -6.50 8.51 10.96
CA LEU A 180 -5.44 9.23 11.69
C LEU A 180 -5.50 10.74 11.47
N ASN A 181 -5.81 11.20 10.24
CA ASN A 181 -5.93 12.63 9.93
C ASN A 181 -6.68 12.87 8.62
N GLU A 182 -8.01 13.00 8.70
CA GLU A 182 -8.86 13.12 7.52
C GLU A 182 -8.54 14.35 6.66
N LYS A 183 -8.22 15.49 7.30
CA LYS A 183 -7.91 16.74 6.60
C LYS A 183 -6.63 16.61 5.77
N ARG A 184 -5.59 16.00 6.32
CA ARG A 184 -4.34 15.74 5.60
C ARG A 184 -4.56 14.72 4.49
N ALA A 185 -5.35 13.69 4.74
CA ALA A 185 -5.69 12.67 3.73
C ALA A 185 -6.45 13.31 2.56
N ALA A 186 -7.43 14.18 2.82
CA ALA A 186 -8.14 14.91 1.78
C ALA A 186 -7.18 15.77 0.93
N GLY A 187 -6.19 16.42 1.57
CA GLY A 187 -5.12 17.13 0.88
C GLY A 187 -4.31 16.22 -0.06
N ALA A 188 -3.97 15.01 0.39
CA ALA A 188 -3.26 14.01 -0.41
C ALA A 188 -4.08 13.56 -1.63
N PHE A 189 -5.38 13.28 -1.47
CA PHE A 189 -6.26 12.90 -2.57
C PHE A 189 -6.50 14.05 -3.57
N ARG A 190 -6.63 15.28 -3.09
CA ARG A 190 -6.68 16.48 -3.96
C ARG A 190 -5.42 16.60 -4.80
N GLU A 191 -4.24 16.44 -4.19
CA GLU A 191 -2.98 16.49 -4.94
C GLU A 191 -2.87 15.35 -5.95
N LEU A 192 -3.26 14.13 -5.56
CA LEU A 192 -3.35 12.99 -6.48
C LEU A 192 -4.20 13.31 -7.70
N ARG A 193 -5.39 13.89 -7.49
CA ARG A 193 -6.28 14.30 -8.58
C ARG A 193 -5.64 15.38 -9.45
N ALA A 194 -5.02 16.40 -8.86
CA ALA A 194 -4.40 17.53 -9.56
C ALA A 194 -3.21 17.13 -10.47
N ARG A 195 -2.51 16.02 -10.16
CA ARG A 195 -1.43 15.48 -11.02
C ARG A 195 -1.96 14.81 -12.28
N LYS A 196 -3.25 14.46 -12.34
CA LYS A 196 -3.86 13.82 -13.52
C LYS A 196 -4.40 14.92 -14.43
N ARG A 197 -3.60 15.31 -15.42
CA ARG A 197 -3.92 16.45 -16.32
C ARG A 197 -4.40 16.03 -17.71
N GLN A 198 -4.24 14.76 -18.07
CA GLN A 198 -4.51 14.28 -19.44
C GLN A 198 -5.22 12.90 -19.41
N PRO A 199 -6.56 12.87 -19.41
CA PRO A 199 -7.46 14.00 -19.13
C PRO A 199 -7.50 14.36 -17.63
N PRO A 200 -7.95 15.58 -17.26
CA PRO A 200 -8.26 15.93 -15.87
C PRO A 200 -9.29 15.00 -15.26
N TRP A 201 -9.08 14.59 -14.01
CA TRP A 201 -10.05 13.75 -13.30
C TRP A 201 -11.04 14.61 -12.51
N GLN A 202 -12.33 14.34 -12.69
CA GLN A 202 -13.38 14.84 -11.80
C GLN A 202 -13.39 14.06 -10.48
N ALA A 203 -14.07 14.57 -9.45
CA ALA A 203 -14.18 13.90 -8.15
C ALA A 203 -14.84 12.52 -8.27
N GLU A 204 -15.90 12.41 -9.06
CA GLU A 204 -16.65 11.17 -9.32
C GLU A 204 -15.76 10.11 -9.94
N GLU A 205 -14.92 10.52 -10.89
CA GLU A 205 -14.00 9.61 -11.56
C GLU A 205 -12.89 9.11 -10.60
N LEU A 206 -12.46 9.92 -9.63
CA LEU A 206 -11.54 9.48 -8.57
C LEU A 206 -12.20 8.37 -7.72
N ILE A 207 -13.46 8.57 -7.31
CA ILE A 207 -14.24 7.62 -6.53
C ILE A 207 -14.42 6.30 -7.31
N ASP A 208 -14.80 6.37 -8.58
CA ASP A 208 -14.99 5.19 -9.42
C ASP A 208 -13.68 4.42 -9.69
N ARG A 209 -12.54 5.11 -9.72
CA ARG A 209 -11.23 4.45 -9.77
C ARG A 209 -10.91 3.75 -8.45
N ALA A 210 -11.22 4.34 -7.30
CA ALA A 210 -11.08 3.68 -6.00
C ALA A 210 -11.90 2.39 -5.94
N ARG A 211 -13.18 2.44 -6.35
CA ARG A 211 -14.05 1.26 -6.45
C ARG A 211 -13.47 0.17 -7.36
N ARG A 212 -13.08 0.53 -8.59
CA ARG A 212 -12.50 -0.42 -9.55
C ARG A 212 -11.20 -1.03 -9.04
N ALA A 213 -10.42 -0.28 -8.28
CA ALA A 213 -9.19 -0.74 -7.62
C ALA A 213 -9.45 -1.66 -6.42
N GLY A 214 -10.69 -1.75 -5.94
CA GLY A 214 -11.07 -2.54 -4.76
C GLY A 214 -10.87 -1.78 -3.45
N LEU A 215 -10.83 -0.44 -3.50
CA LEU A 215 -10.76 0.43 -2.33
C LEU A 215 -12.18 0.97 -2.04
N LEU A 216 -13.07 0.11 -1.56
CA LEU A 216 -14.49 0.40 -1.37
C LEU A 216 -14.75 1.32 -0.17
N GLU A 217 -14.10 1.09 0.97
CA GLU A 217 -14.20 1.94 2.16
C GLU A 217 -13.60 3.32 1.89
N THR A 218 -12.46 3.35 1.20
CA THR A 218 -11.84 4.58 0.72
C THR A 218 -12.79 5.33 -0.22
N ALA A 219 -13.45 4.63 -1.14
CA ALA A 219 -14.41 5.23 -2.06
C ALA A 219 -15.61 5.83 -1.31
N ALA A 220 -16.18 5.10 -0.34
CA ALA A 220 -17.30 5.58 0.46
C ALA A 220 -16.94 6.85 1.23
N TRP A 221 -15.73 6.94 1.79
CA TRP A 221 -15.26 8.16 2.44
C TRP A 221 -15.13 9.34 1.47
N LEU A 222 -14.59 9.12 0.27
CA LEU A 222 -14.48 10.14 -0.77
C LEU A 222 -15.86 10.65 -1.24
N GLU A 223 -16.94 9.89 -1.04
CA GLU A 223 -18.30 10.30 -1.38
C GLU A 223 -18.94 11.24 -0.34
N GLY A 224 -18.42 11.27 0.88
CA GLY A 224 -18.91 12.16 1.93
C GLY A 224 -18.90 13.61 1.47
N GLU A 225 -20.00 14.33 1.68
CA GLU A 225 -20.16 15.69 1.16
C GLU A 225 -19.04 16.64 1.63
N ASP A 226 -18.64 16.52 2.89
CA ASP A 226 -17.57 17.34 3.47
C ASP A 226 -16.24 17.08 2.78
N VAL A 227 -15.96 15.82 2.42
CA VAL A 227 -14.73 15.43 1.71
C VAL A 227 -14.78 15.88 0.26
N ARG A 228 -15.92 15.70 -0.42
CA ARG A 228 -16.09 16.14 -1.82
C ARG A 228 -15.80 17.61 -2.03
N ARG A 229 -16.14 18.46 -1.06
CA ARG A 229 -15.84 19.91 -1.10
C ARG A 229 -14.34 20.22 -0.98
N LEU A 230 -13.55 19.30 -0.43
CA LEU A 230 -12.11 19.45 -0.21
C LEU A 230 -11.26 18.86 -1.33
N LEU A 231 -11.83 17.98 -2.17
CA LEU A 231 -11.17 17.37 -3.32
C LEU A 231 -11.03 18.38 -4.45
#